data_AF-A0A444UHG6-F1
#
_entry.id   AF-A0A444UHG6-F1
#
_cell.length_a   1.000
_cell.length_b   1.000
_cell.length_c   1.000
_cell.angle_alpha   90.00
_cell.angle_beta   90.00
_cell.angle_gamma   90.00
#
_symmetry.space_group_name_H-M   'P 1'
#
loop_
_entity.id
_entity.type
_entity.pdbx_description
1 polymer ?
#
loop_
_entity_poly.entity_id
_entity_poly.type
_entity_poly.pdbx_seq_one_letter_code
_entity_poly.pdbx_strand_id
1 'polypeptide(L)'
;MAESSSSSDKKRAAASLCAVSMESIEKITELEELERVYQQLSDVEVRGNAAWRGVEAELEAIVQQQSNIETKMMALQRMGPNLQLIEGDASQLSGMITFTCSLAENVSSKVRQLDLAKNRLYQAIQRTDDILDLKFCMDGVQMALRNEDYEQAAAHVHRYLSLDQSVIELSRQGAGSLVDANLSLLQEAEQKLKVIVTEKLDQAIEKEDLPQVERFFKIFPLLGLHEQGLGRYSQYLCTQLASKAEENLLLALGVELTDRRASLVFADTLTLLFEGIARIVETHQPILETYYGPGRLYTLIKHLQVECDRQVEKVVDKFIQQRDYHRKFQIVQNNMMRSLTTETLEPRELDPILAEVTLMNARAELYLRFLRRRVTADFEVGDATAPESLIQEHQHSLEKMLNHCLLSRNMQELIGYYITMEEYFLRETVNKVGALTLE
;
A
#
# COMPACT_ATOMS: atom_id res chain seq x y z
N MET A 1 -15.12 -75.15 -35.44
CA MET A 1 -14.04 -75.98 -36.03
C MET A 1 -13.94 -77.24 -35.18
N ALA A 2 -13.82 -78.40 -35.85
CA ALA A 2 -13.53 -79.72 -35.29
C ALA A 2 -14.64 -80.39 -34.45
N GLU A 3 -15.55 -81.10 -35.12
CA GLU A 3 -16.12 -82.37 -34.61
C GLU A 3 -16.86 -83.14 -35.74
N SER A 4 -16.25 -83.17 -36.94
CA SER A 4 -16.74 -83.95 -38.10
C SER A 4 -16.03 -85.30 -38.23
N SER A 5 -15.27 -85.74 -37.22
CA SER A 5 -14.42 -86.94 -37.28
C SER A 5 -14.90 -88.14 -36.45
N SER A 6 -15.95 -88.03 -35.61
CA SER A 6 -16.37 -89.16 -34.74
C SER A 6 -17.42 -90.10 -35.38
N SER A 7 -18.01 -89.69 -36.51
CA SER A 7 -19.12 -90.41 -37.18
C SER A 7 -18.64 -91.61 -38.02
N SER A 8 -17.43 -91.54 -38.60
CA SER A 8 -16.86 -92.60 -39.43
C SER A 8 -16.34 -93.80 -38.62
N ASP A 9 -15.82 -93.56 -37.41
CA ASP A 9 -15.28 -94.62 -36.54
C ASP A 9 -16.39 -95.36 -35.78
N LYS A 10 -17.50 -94.68 -35.43
CA LYS A 10 -18.68 -95.32 -34.81
C LYS A 10 -19.41 -96.28 -35.77
N LYS A 11 -19.42 -96.01 -37.09
CA LYS A 11 -19.98 -96.93 -38.11
C LYS A 11 -19.11 -98.16 -38.37
N ARG A 12 -17.79 -98.06 -38.21
CA ARG A 12 -16.87 -99.22 -38.32
C ARG A 12 -16.90 -100.13 -37.09
N ALA A 13 -17.13 -99.58 -35.89
CA ALA A 13 -17.30 -100.36 -34.66
C ALA A 13 -18.61 -101.17 -34.63
N ALA A 14 -19.67 -100.69 -35.29
CA ALA A 14 -20.95 -101.40 -35.38
C ALA A 14 -20.89 -102.69 -36.23
N ALA A 15 -19.97 -102.77 -37.19
CA ALA A 15 -19.83 -103.91 -38.11
C ALA A 15 -19.02 -105.11 -37.56
N SER A 16 -18.51 -105.02 -36.33
CA SER A 16 -17.76 -106.10 -35.66
C SER A 16 -18.57 -106.85 -34.58
N LEU A 17 -19.88 -106.59 -34.49
CA LEU A 17 -20.76 -107.10 -33.42
C LEU A 17 -21.44 -108.46 -33.73
N CYS A 18 -21.03 -109.16 -34.78
CA CYS A 18 -21.63 -110.45 -35.15
C CYS A 18 -20.55 -111.49 -35.49
N ALA A 19 -20.32 -112.44 -34.59
CA ALA A 19 -19.49 -113.61 -34.87
C ALA A 19 -19.97 -114.89 -34.18
N VAL A 20 -21.24 -114.95 -33.78
CA VAL A 20 -21.86 -116.20 -33.31
C VAL A 20 -23.17 -116.38 -34.06
N SER A 21 -23.14 -117.12 -35.17
CA SER A 21 -24.33 -117.56 -35.89
C SER A 21 -24.98 -118.74 -35.17
N MET A 22 -26.32 -118.80 -35.20
CA MET A 22 -27.11 -119.88 -34.56
C MET A 22 -26.68 -121.28 -35.06
N GLU A 23 -26.28 -121.40 -36.32
CA GLU A 23 -25.72 -122.62 -36.93
C GLU A 23 -24.37 -123.07 -36.34
N SER A 24 -23.61 -122.17 -35.71
CA SER A 24 -22.33 -122.49 -35.06
C SER A 24 -22.52 -123.01 -33.63
N ILE A 25 -23.66 -122.70 -32.99
CA ILE A 25 -23.99 -123.14 -31.64
C ILE A 25 -24.48 -124.61 -31.66
N GLU A 26 -25.18 -125.02 -32.71
CA GLU A 26 -25.74 -126.39 -32.84
C GLU A 26 -24.69 -127.49 -33.12
N LYS A 27 -23.48 -127.13 -33.60
CA LYS A 27 -22.41 -128.09 -33.96
C LYS A 27 -21.40 -128.36 -32.85
N ILE A 28 -21.55 -127.72 -31.69
CA ILE A 28 -20.59 -127.83 -30.59
C ILE A 28 -20.92 -129.07 -29.75
N THR A 29 -20.10 -130.10 -29.86
CA THR A 29 -20.22 -131.35 -29.07
C THR A 29 -19.25 -131.42 -27.89
N GLU A 30 -18.40 -130.41 -27.70
CA GLU A 30 -17.41 -130.30 -26.62
C GLU A 30 -17.73 -129.12 -25.68
N LEU A 31 -17.65 -129.38 -24.36
CA LEU A 31 -18.10 -128.46 -23.31
C LEU A 31 -17.31 -127.13 -23.27
N GLU A 32 -16.00 -127.19 -23.56
CA GLU A 32 -15.10 -126.02 -23.52
C GLU A 32 -15.43 -124.96 -24.58
N GLU A 33 -15.91 -125.38 -25.75
CA GLU A 33 -16.28 -124.45 -26.83
C GLU A 33 -17.61 -123.74 -26.55
N LEU A 34 -18.56 -124.43 -25.89
CA LEU A 34 -19.82 -123.84 -25.44
C LEU A 34 -19.58 -122.78 -24.36
N GLU A 35 -18.69 -123.04 -23.40
CA GLU A 35 -18.30 -122.07 -22.37
C GLU A 35 -17.66 -120.82 -22.97
N ARG A 36 -16.81 -120.95 -24.01
CA ARG A 36 -16.24 -119.80 -24.72
C ARG A 36 -17.30 -118.96 -25.42
N VAL A 37 -18.24 -119.59 -26.12
CA VAL A 37 -19.31 -118.86 -26.83
C VAL A 37 -20.27 -118.19 -25.84
N TYR A 38 -20.58 -118.84 -24.72
CA TYR A 38 -21.37 -118.24 -23.64
C TYR A 38 -20.65 -117.03 -23.02
N GLN A 39 -19.35 -117.13 -22.74
CA GLN A 39 -18.55 -116.01 -22.25
C GLN A 39 -18.53 -114.84 -23.24
N GLN A 40 -18.38 -115.12 -24.53
CA GLN A 40 -18.43 -114.08 -25.57
C GLN A 40 -19.80 -113.39 -25.66
N LEU A 41 -20.90 -114.13 -25.58
CA LEU A 41 -22.24 -113.55 -25.55
C LEU A 41 -22.48 -112.73 -24.27
N SER A 42 -22.04 -113.22 -23.11
CA SER A 42 -22.11 -112.44 -21.87
C SER A 42 -21.26 -111.17 -21.93
N ASP A 43 -20.09 -111.21 -22.57
CA ASP A 43 -19.22 -110.04 -22.77
C ASP A 43 -19.82 -109.03 -23.78
N VAL A 44 -20.56 -109.51 -24.79
CA VAL A 44 -21.30 -108.66 -25.72
C VAL A 44 -22.51 -108.04 -25.02
N GLU A 45 -23.23 -108.78 -24.18
CA GLU A 45 -24.37 -108.29 -23.40
C GLU A 45 -23.92 -107.25 -22.36
N VAL A 46 -22.82 -107.50 -21.65
CA VAL A 46 -22.22 -106.54 -20.70
C VAL A 46 -21.75 -105.27 -21.42
N ARG A 47 -21.11 -105.39 -22.59
CA ARG A 47 -20.70 -104.22 -23.39
C ARG A 47 -21.90 -103.47 -23.96
N GLY A 48 -22.94 -104.18 -24.39
CA GLY A 48 -24.20 -103.60 -24.84
C GLY A 48 -24.89 -102.81 -23.73
N ASN A 49 -25.01 -103.40 -22.54
CA ASN A 49 -25.57 -102.74 -21.36
C ASN A 49 -24.73 -101.55 -20.89
N ALA A 50 -23.40 -101.63 -20.99
CA ALA A 50 -22.51 -100.50 -20.68
C ALA A 50 -22.68 -99.34 -21.68
N ALA A 51 -22.82 -99.64 -22.98
CA ALA A 51 -23.10 -98.64 -24.01
C ALA A 51 -24.48 -98.00 -23.83
N TRP A 52 -25.51 -98.79 -23.52
CA TRP A 52 -26.85 -98.30 -23.20
C TRP A 52 -26.86 -97.37 -21.98
N ARG A 53 -26.16 -97.73 -20.89
CA ARG A 53 -26.01 -96.84 -19.73
C ARG A 53 -25.27 -95.54 -20.07
N GLY A 54 -24.28 -95.59 -20.97
CA GLY A 54 -23.60 -94.39 -21.44
C GLY A 54 -24.55 -93.44 -22.18
N VAL A 55 -25.39 -93.98 -23.07
CA VAL A 55 -26.42 -93.22 -23.79
C VAL A 55 -27.48 -92.69 -22.84
N GLU A 56 -27.89 -93.47 -21.83
CA GLU A 56 -28.87 -93.06 -20.83
C GLU A 56 -28.34 -91.91 -19.96
N ALA A 57 -27.07 -91.95 -19.56
CA ALA A 57 -26.42 -90.86 -18.84
C ALA A 57 -26.28 -89.58 -19.70
N GLU A 58 -25.94 -89.71 -20.99
CA GLU A 58 -25.92 -88.57 -21.92
C GLU A 58 -27.33 -87.98 -22.11
N LEU A 59 -28.36 -88.82 -22.22
CA LEU A 59 -29.75 -88.39 -22.33
C LEU A 59 -30.21 -87.66 -21.07
N GLU A 60 -29.90 -88.19 -19.89
CA GLU A 60 -30.24 -87.58 -18.60
C GLU A 60 -29.52 -86.22 -18.42
N ALA A 61 -28.25 -86.12 -18.85
CA ALA A 61 -27.53 -84.86 -18.89
C ALA A 61 -28.18 -83.82 -19.82
N ILE A 62 -28.64 -84.22 -21.00
CA ILE A 62 -29.34 -83.34 -21.94
C ILE A 62 -30.71 -82.90 -21.38
N VAL A 63 -31.47 -83.82 -20.78
CA VAL A 63 -32.76 -83.50 -20.14
C VAL A 63 -32.56 -82.53 -18.97
N GLN A 64 -31.50 -82.69 -18.20
CA GLN A 64 -31.18 -81.77 -17.10
C GLN A 64 -30.66 -80.41 -17.58
N GLN A 65 -30.00 -80.35 -18.74
CA GLN A 65 -29.70 -79.08 -19.40
C GLN A 65 -30.98 -78.40 -19.89
N GLN A 66 -31.92 -79.14 -20.47
CA GLN A 66 -33.20 -78.60 -20.91
C GLN A 66 -33.99 -78.01 -19.74
N SER A 67 -34.12 -78.73 -18.62
CA SER A 67 -34.83 -78.23 -17.44
C SER A 67 -34.15 -76.99 -16.82
N ASN A 68 -32.81 -76.95 -16.82
CA ASN A 68 -32.06 -75.76 -16.42
C ASN A 68 -32.28 -74.56 -17.36
N ILE A 69 -32.35 -74.79 -18.68
CA ILE A 69 -32.63 -73.74 -19.67
C ILE A 69 -34.05 -73.22 -19.51
N GLU A 70 -35.04 -74.11 -19.34
CA GLU A 70 -36.44 -73.72 -19.11
C GLU A 70 -36.58 -72.87 -17.84
N THR A 71 -35.90 -73.23 -16.76
CA THR A 71 -35.89 -72.46 -15.51
C THR A 71 -35.29 -71.06 -15.71
N LYS A 72 -34.18 -70.95 -16.45
CA LYS A 72 -33.56 -69.66 -16.80
C LYS A 72 -34.44 -68.83 -17.75
N MET A 73 -35.12 -69.48 -18.70
CA MET A 73 -36.01 -68.83 -19.65
C MET A 73 -37.26 -68.27 -18.95
N MET A 74 -37.84 -69.04 -18.01
CA MET A 74 -38.92 -68.57 -17.14
C MET A 74 -38.49 -67.40 -16.25
N ALA A 75 -37.27 -67.43 -15.70
CA ALA A 75 -36.73 -66.31 -14.94
C ALA A 75 -36.59 -65.04 -15.81
N LEU A 76 -36.06 -65.16 -17.02
CA LEU A 76 -35.94 -64.06 -17.98
C LEU A 76 -37.31 -63.51 -18.40
N GLN A 77 -38.27 -64.39 -18.68
CA GLN A 77 -39.64 -63.97 -19.02
C GLN A 77 -40.31 -63.21 -17.86
N ARG A 78 -40.07 -63.63 -16.61
CA ARG A 78 -40.56 -62.91 -15.42
C ARG A 78 -39.87 -61.56 -15.20
N MET A 79 -38.63 -61.40 -15.67
CA MET A 79 -37.89 -60.12 -15.58
C MET A 79 -38.28 -59.12 -16.66
N GLY A 80 -38.80 -59.57 -17.81
CA GLY A 80 -39.21 -58.71 -18.93
C GLY A 80 -40.09 -57.52 -18.53
N PRO A 81 -41.20 -57.72 -17.78
CA PRO A 81 -42.05 -56.62 -17.32
C PRO A 81 -41.32 -55.60 -16.42
N ASN A 82 -40.41 -56.07 -15.55
CA ASN A 82 -39.63 -55.19 -14.68
C ASN A 82 -38.63 -54.37 -15.48
N LEU A 83 -38.00 -54.96 -16.50
CA LEU A 83 -37.08 -54.24 -17.40
C LEU A 83 -37.81 -53.20 -18.24
N GLN A 84 -39.01 -53.51 -18.73
CA GLN A 84 -39.87 -52.55 -19.44
C GLN A 84 -40.34 -51.40 -18.55
N LEU A 85 -40.66 -51.70 -17.28
CA LEU A 85 -40.99 -50.67 -16.30
C LEU A 85 -39.78 -49.75 -16.05
N ILE A 86 -38.60 -50.32 -15.82
CA ILE A 86 -37.35 -49.57 -15.62
C ILE A 86 -37.01 -48.74 -16.86
N GLU A 87 -37.20 -49.27 -18.07
CA GLU A 87 -37.01 -48.55 -19.33
C GLU A 87 -37.99 -47.37 -19.44
N GLY A 88 -39.25 -47.58 -19.09
CA GLY A 88 -40.27 -46.53 -19.02
C GLY A 88 -39.90 -45.43 -18.02
N ASP A 89 -39.53 -45.81 -16.80
CA ASP A 89 -39.11 -44.89 -15.74
C ASP A 89 -37.83 -44.13 -16.13
N ALA A 90 -36.86 -44.79 -16.75
CA ALA A 90 -35.62 -44.17 -17.23
C ALA A 90 -35.89 -43.18 -18.37
N SER A 91 -36.80 -43.53 -19.30
CA SER A 91 -37.21 -42.64 -20.38
C SER A 91 -37.94 -41.39 -19.85
N GLN A 92 -38.85 -41.57 -18.90
CA GLN A 92 -39.53 -40.46 -18.21
C GLN A 92 -38.53 -39.58 -17.45
N LEU A 93 -37.60 -40.18 -16.71
CA LEU A 93 -36.57 -39.44 -15.99
C LEU A 93 -35.65 -38.67 -16.94
N SER A 94 -35.24 -39.26 -18.05
CA SER A 94 -34.45 -38.57 -19.08
C SER A 94 -35.22 -37.38 -19.66
N GLY A 95 -36.53 -37.55 -19.92
CA GLY A 95 -37.41 -36.46 -20.36
C GLY A 95 -37.50 -35.33 -19.33
N MET A 96 -37.69 -35.67 -18.04
CA MET A 96 -37.72 -34.69 -16.95
C MET A 96 -36.39 -33.96 -16.79
N ILE A 97 -35.24 -34.67 -16.85
CA ILE A 97 -33.91 -34.05 -16.78
C ILE A 97 -33.71 -33.10 -17.94
N THR A 98 -34.03 -33.52 -19.17
CA THR A 98 -33.89 -32.67 -20.37
C THR A 98 -34.77 -31.42 -20.27
N PHE A 99 -36.02 -31.58 -19.83
CA PHE A 99 -36.91 -30.45 -19.58
C PHE A 99 -36.35 -29.50 -18.52
N THR A 100 -35.91 -30.02 -17.37
CA THR A 100 -35.32 -29.21 -16.29
C THR A 100 -34.04 -28.50 -16.74
N CYS A 101 -33.16 -29.16 -17.51
CA CYS A 101 -31.97 -28.53 -18.09
C CYS A 101 -32.34 -27.38 -19.02
N SER A 102 -33.30 -27.60 -19.93
CA SER A 102 -33.75 -26.55 -20.85
C SER A 102 -34.38 -25.36 -20.11
N LEU A 103 -35.13 -25.62 -19.03
CA LEU A 103 -35.70 -24.57 -18.19
C LEU A 103 -34.60 -23.80 -17.45
N ALA A 104 -33.62 -24.50 -16.89
CA ALA A 104 -32.49 -23.89 -16.19
C ALA A 104 -31.63 -23.02 -17.14
N GLU A 105 -31.37 -23.47 -18.37
CA GLU A 105 -30.66 -22.68 -19.39
C GLU A 105 -31.45 -21.42 -19.77
N ASN A 106 -32.76 -21.55 -19.99
CA ASN A 106 -33.63 -20.42 -20.30
C ASN A 106 -33.72 -19.40 -19.15
N VAL A 107 -33.80 -19.87 -17.91
CA VAL A 107 -33.80 -18.99 -16.73
C VAL A 107 -32.42 -18.31 -16.61
N SER A 108 -31.33 -19.06 -16.76
CA SER A 108 -29.96 -18.51 -16.67
C SER A 108 -29.68 -17.47 -17.76
N SER A 109 -30.14 -17.71 -19.00
CA SER A 109 -29.94 -16.75 -20.09
C SER A 109 -30.73 -15.46 -19.85
N LYS A 110 -31.97 -15.54 -19.36
CA LYS A 110 -32.78 -14.37 -18.97
C LYS A 110 -32.17 -13.61 -17.81
N VAL A 111 -31.64 -14.29 -16.79
CA VAL A 111 -30.95 -13.65 -15.67
C VAL A 111 -29.70 -12.92 -16.16
N ARG A 112 -28.87 -13.53 -17.01
CA ARG A 112 -27.69 -12.88 -17.59
C ARG A 112 -28.05 -11.63 -18.42
N GLN A 113 -29.13 -11.70 -19.21
CA GLN A 113 -29.62 -10.55 -19.97
C GLN A 113 -30.12 -9.43 -19.05
N LEU A 114 -30.84 -9.79 -17.97
CA LEU A 114 -31.29 -8.84 -16.95
C LEU A 114 -30.10 -8.17 -16.24
N ASP A 115 -29.10 -8.94 -15.83
CA ASP A 115 -27.90 -8.42 -15.16
C ASP A 115 -27.12 -7.46 -16.07
N LEU A 116 -26.98 -7.81 -17.35
CA LEU A 116 -26.35 -6.95 -18.34
C LEU A 116 -27.15 -5.64 -18.52
N ALA A 117 -28.47 -5.72 -18.62
CA ALA A 117 -29.33 -4.53 -18.71
C ALA A 117 -29.25 -3.67 -17.43
N LYS A 118 -29.25 -4.30 -16.26
CA LYS A 118 -29.10 -3.65 -14.95
C LYS A 118 -27.76 -2.94 -14.82
N ASN A 119 -26.66 -3.58 -15.21
CA ASN A 119 -25.32 -2.97 -15.20
C ASN A 119 -25.23 -1.78 -16.15
N ARG A 120 -25.79 -1.88 -17.37
CA ARG A 120 -25.86 -0.75 -18.30
C ARG A 120 -26.71 0.40 -17.76
N LEU A 121 -27.81 0.10 -17.08
CA LEU A 121 -28.66 1.11 -16.45
C LEU A 121 -27.89 1.85 -15.35
N TYR A 122 -27.19 1.13 -14.46
CA TYR A 122 -26.37 1.78 -13.43
C TYR A 122 -25.25 2.64 -14.01
N GLN A 123 -24.59 2.17 -15.07
CA GLN A 123 -23.59 2.98 -15.77
C GLN A 123 -24.20 4.25 -16.39
N ALA A 124 -25.42 4.17 -16.93
CA ALA A 124 -26.11 5.34 -17.49
C ALA A 124 -26.57 6.33 -16.39
N ILE A 125 -27.02 5.83 -15.24
CA ILE A 125 -27.35 6.66 -14.07
C ILE A 125 -26.09 7.38 -13.58
N GLN A 126 -25.01 6.64 -13.34
CA GLN A 126 -23.74 7.21 -12.89
C GLN A 126 -23.24 8.29 -13.85
N ARG A 127 -23.23 8.03 -15.17
CA ARG A 127 -22.86 9.05 -16.17
C ARG A 127 -23.75 10.28 -16.13
N THR A 128 -25.03 10.13 -15.84
CA THR A 128 -25.96 11.27 -15.74
C THR A 128 -25.65 12.10 -14.50
N ASP A 129 -25.41 11.45 -13.37
CA ASP A 129 -25.00 12.11 -12.13
C ASP A 129 -23.67 12.84 -12.31
N ASP A 130 -22.69 12.22 -12.99
CA ASP A 130 -21.39 12.83 -13.30
C ASP A 130 -21.51 14.08 -14.18
N ILE A 131 -22.35 14.03 -15.23
CA ILE A 131 -22.62 15.19 -16.10
C ILE A 131 -23.34 16.30 -15.34
N LEU A 132 -24.28 15.95 -14.46
CA LEU A 132 -24.97 16.92 -13.61
C LEU A 132 -24.00 17.59 -12.65
N ASP A 133 -23.15 16.81 -11.98
CA ASP A 133 -22.11 17.31 -11.09
C ASP A 133 -21.13 18.24 -11.81
N LEU A 134 -20.71 17.89 -13.03
CA LEU A 134 -19.86 18.76 -13.85
C LEU A 134 -20.55 20.09 -14.18
N LYS A 135 -21.84 20.05 -14.54
CA LYS A 135 -22.62 21.27 -14.77
C LYS A 135 -22.78 22.10 -13.51
N PHE A 136 -23.09 21.48 -12.37
CA PHE A 136 -23.19 22.17 -11.08
C PHE A 136 -21.86 22.81 -10.66
N CYS A 137 -20.73 22.15 -10.89
CA CYS A 137 -19.42 22.74 -10.65
C CYS A 137 -19.19 23.95 -11.56
N MET A 138 -19.51 23.85 -12.86
CA MET A 138 -19.35 24.95 -13.80
C MET A 138 -20.24 26.17 -13.46
N ASP A 139 -21.53 25.95 -13.24
CA ASP A 139 -22.47 27.00 -12.86
C ASP A 139 -22.09 27.62 -11.50
N GLY A 140 -21.69 26.78 -10.54
CA GLY A 140 -21.23 27.19 -9.22
C GLY A 140 -19.97 28.06 -9.29
N VAL A 141 -18.95 27.67 -10.06
CA VAL A 141 -17.74 28.48 -10.26
C VAL A 141 -18.08 29.81 -10.92
N GLN A 142 -18.90 29.82 -11.97
CA GLN A 142 -19.27 31.07 -12.64
C GLN A 142 -20.04 32.02 -11.72
N MET A 143 -20.98 31.51 -10.91
CA MET A 143 -21.75 32.31 -9.97
C MET A 143 -20.86 32.83 -8.83
N ALA A 144 -20.02 31.97 -8.26
CA ALA A 144 -19.11 32.34 -7.17
C ALA A 144 -18.09 33.41 -7.62
N LEU A 145 -17.53 33.28 -8.84
CA LEU A 145 -16.65 34.29 -9.42
C LEU A 145 -17.36 35.65 -9.64
N ARG A 146 -18.64 35.65 -10.03
CA ARG A 146 -19.42 36.89 -10.17
C ARG A 146 -19.71 37.58 -8.84
N ASN A 147 -19.84 36.80 -7.78
CA ASN A 147 -20.09 37.29 -6.42
C ASN A 147 -18.80 37.60 -5.64
N GLU A 148 -17.62 37.42 -6.26
CA GLU A 148 -16.31 37.52 -5.61
C GLU A 148 -16.13 36.58 -4.40
N ASP A 149 -16.88 35.47 -4.37
CA ASP A 149 -16.72 34.41 -3.38
C ASP A 149 -15.71 33.38 -3.89
N TYR A 150 -14.43 33.66 -3.65
CA TYR A 150 -13.33 32.86 -4.15
C TYR A 150 -13.22 31.50 -3.45
N GLU A 151 -13.65 31.39 -2.19
CA GLU A 151 -13.66 30.13 -1.45
C GLU A 151 -14.64 29.12 -2.05
N GLN A 152 -15.88 29.55 -2.33
CA GLN A 152 -16.85 28.70 -2.99
C GLN A 152 -16.40 28.32 -4.40
N ALA A 153 -15.86 29.28 -5.15
CA ALA A 153 -15.31 29.00 -6.47
C ALA A 153 -14.22 27.92 -6.40
N ALA A 154 -13.30 28.02 -5.45
CA ALA A 154 -12.24 27.04 -5.27
C ALA A 154 -12.74 25.68 -4.80
N ALA A 155 -13.78 25.62 -3.96
CA ALA A 155 -14.40 24.37 -3.56
C ALA A 155 -15.03 23.63 -4.75
N HIS A 156 -15.71 24.35 -5.66
CA HIS A 156 -16.25 23.76 -6.89
C HIS A 156 -15.14 23.32 -7.85
N VAL A 157 -14.06 24.10 -7.98
CA VAL A 157 -12.88 23.71 -8.78
C VAL A 157 -12.21 22.46 -8.19
N HIS A 158 -12.03 22.40 -6.87
CA HIS A 158 -11.43 21.24 -6.20
C HIS A 158 -12.26 19.97 -6.40
N ARG A 159 -13.59 20.07 -6.32
CA ARG A 159 -14.49 18.95 -6.63
C ARG A 159 -14.28 18.45 -8.06
N TYR A 160 -14.18 19.38 -9.02
CA TYR A 160 -13.86 19.05 -10.42
C TYR A 160 -12.48 18.38 -10.56
N LEU A 161 -11.43 18.90 -9.92
CA LEU A 161 -10.10 18.32 -9.98
C LEU A 161 -10.01 16.94 -9.30
N SER A 162 -10.93 16.65 -8.39
CA SER A 162 -11.05 15.36 -7.71
C SER A 162 -11.90 14.34 -8.47
N LEU A 163 -12.57 14.74 -9.56
CA LEU A 163 -13.31 13.78 -10.40
C LEU A 163 -12.32 12.86 -11.12
N ASP A 164 -12.66 11.57 -11.19
CA ASP A 164 -11.86 10.59 -11.91
C ASP A 164 -11.82 10.92 -13.42
N GLN A 165 -10.63 10.86 -14.01
CA GLN A 165 -10.44 11.10 -15.43
C GLN A 165 -11.22 10.09 -16.29
N SER A 166 -11.43 8.88 -15.78
CA SER A 166 -12.29 7.88 -16.42
C SER A 166 -13.74 8.34 -16.56
N VAL A 167 -14.26 9.09 -15.58
CA VAL A 167 -15.61 9.65 -15.55
C VAL A 167 -15.76 10.77 -16.59
N ILE A 168 -14.74 11.61 -16.72
CA ILE A 168 -14.70 12.67 -17.73
C ILE A 168 -14.71 12.06 -19.14
N GLU A 169 -13.89 11.04 -19.39
CA GLU A 169 -13.83 10.35 -20.69
C GLU A 169 -15.12 9.61 -21.04
N LEU A 170 -15.76 8.95 -20.07
CA LEU A 170 -17.04 8.26 -20.25
C LEU A 170 -18.18 9.24 -20.59
N SER A 171 -18.15 10.43 -20.01
CA SER A 171 -19.13 11.50 -20.27
C SER A 171 -19.02 12.06 -21.69
N ARG A 172 -17.82 12.02 -22.30
CA ARG A 172 -17.61 12.48 -23.69
C ARG A 172 -18.26 11.56 -24.73
N GLN A 173 -18.46 10.28 -24.44
CA GLN A 173 -18.98 9.30 -25.41
C GLN A 173 -20.47 9.49 -25.75
N GLY A 174 -21.24 10.18 -24.91
CA GLY A 174 -22.70 10.38 -25.11
C GLY A 174 -23.11 11.79 -25.54
N ALA A 175 -22.36 12.82 -25.13
CA ALA A 175 -22.69 14.23 -25.36
C ALA A 175 -21.43 15.12 -25.50
N GLY A 176 -20.41 14.62 -26.22
CA GLY A 176 -19.05 15.18 -26.24
C GLY A 176 -18.95 16.69 -26.45
N SER A 177 -19.75 17.28 -27.36
CA SER A 177 -19.62 18.72 -27.67
C SER A 177 -20.02 19.65 -26.52
N LEU A 178 -21.00 19.29 -25.68
CA LEU A 178 -21.42 20.14 -24.55
C LEU A 178 -20.49 19.95 -23.35
N VAL A 179 -20.08 18.70 -23.11
CA VAL A 179 -19.14 18.36 -22.04
C VAL A 179 -17.78 19.01 -22.31
N ASP A 180 -17.28 18.95 -23.54
CA ASP A 180 -16.00 19.57 -23.93
C ASP A 180 -16.06 21.11 -23.78
N ALA A 181 -17.18 21.75 -24.13
CA ALA A 181 -17.37 23.19 -23.91
C ALA A 181 -17.34 23.54 -22.42
N ASN A 182 -18.06 22.79 -21.58
CA ASN A 182 -18.09 23.01 -20.13
C ASN A 182 -16.72 22.80 -19.48
N LEU A 183 -15.96 21.79 -19.92
CA LEU A 183 -14.59 21.54 -19.46
C LEU A 183 -13.66 22.69 -19.83
N SER A 184 -13.74 23.19 -21.06
CA SER A 184 -12.91 24.34 -21.49
C SER A 184 -13.20 25.60 -20.67
N LEU A 185 -14.47 25.86 -20.38
CA LEU A 185 -14.88 27.00 -19.54
C LEU A 185 -14.44 26.82 -18.08
N LEU A 186 -14.50 25.60 -17.55
CA LEU A 186 -14.01 25.28 -16.21
C LEU A 186 -12.50 25.47 -16.10
N GLN A 187 -11.73 25.01 -17.09
CA GLN A 187 -10.28 25.21 -17.14
C GLN A 187 -9.92 26.70 -17.23
N GLU A 188 -10.65 27.47 -18.03
CA GLU A 188 -10.46 28.92 -18.11
C GLU A 188 -10.79 29.61 -16.77
N ALA A 189 -11.89 29.19 -16.12
CA ALA A 189 -12.29 29.72 -14.83
C ALA A 189 -11.30 29.35 -13.71
N GLU A 190 -10.75 28.13 -13.72
CA GLU A 190 -9.69 27.68 -12.85
C GLU A 190 -8.43 28.56 -13.01
N GLN A 191 -7.97 28.77 -14.24
CA GLN A 191 -6.80 29.62 -14.51
C GLN A 191 -7.03 31.06 -14.04
N LYS A 192 -8.20 31.63 -14.33
CA LYS A 192 -8.57 32.97 -13.84
C LYS A 192 -8.57 33.03 -12.32
N LEU A 193 -9.16 32.04 -11.65
CA LEU A 193 -9.22 31.97 -10.20
C LEU A 193 -7.82 31.88 -9.58
N LYS A 194 -6.92 31.07 -10.16
CA LYS A 194 -5.52 30.97 -9.73
C LYS A 194 -4.79 32.31 -9.77
N VAL A 195 -4.97 33.08 -10.84
CA VAL A 195 -4.38 34.43 -10.98
C VAL A 195 -4.96 35.37 -9.92
N ILE A 196 -6.30 35.45 -9.81
CA ILE A 196 -6.96 36.37 -8.86
C ILE A 196 -6.57 36.06 -7.42
N VAL A 197 -6.60 34.79 -7.00
CA VAL A 197 -6.25 34.39 -5.63
C VAL A 197 -4.78 34.71 -5.32
N THR A 198 -3.90 34.55 -6.31
CA THR A 198 -2.48 34.90 -6.16
C THR A 198 -2.30 36.40 -5.95
N GLU A 199 -2.90 37.23 -6.81
CA GLU A 199 -2.83 38.69 -6.69
C GLU A 199 -3.46 39.20 -5.39
N LYS A 200 -4.59 38.62 -4.97
CA LYS A 200 -5.26 39.00 -3.73
C LYS A 200 -4.45 38.62 -2.49
N LEU A 201 -3.76 37.48 -2.51
CA LEU A 201 -2.84 37.10 -1.45
C LEU A 201 -1.65 38.06 -1.39
N ASP A 202 -1.04 38.38 -2.53
CA ASP A 202 0.09 39.31 -2.60
C ASP A 202 -0.32 40.70 -2.07
N GLN A 203 -1.50 41.20 -2.44
CA GLN A 203 -2.07 42.44 -1.89
C GLN A 203 -2.35 42.39 -0.38
N ALA A 204 -2.79 41.24 0.14
CA ALA A 204 -3.03 41.07 1.58
C ALA A 204 -1.71 41.05 2.36
N ILE A 205 -0.66 40.45 1.79
CA ILE A 205 0.70 40.45 2.33
C ILE A 205 1.26 41.87 2.39
N GLU A 206 1.12 42.66 1.32
CA GLU A 206 1.58 44.06 1.27
C GLU A 206 0.89 44.96 2.30
N LYS A 207 -0.37 44.65 2.66
CA LYS A 207 -1.15 45.40 3.65
C LYS A 207 -1.00 44.87 5.07
N GLU A 208 -0.25 43.78 5.27
CA GLU A 208 -0.11 43.07 6.54
C GLU A 208 -1.47 42.64 7.17
N ASP A 209 -2.46 42.32 6.33
CA ASP A 209 -3.80 41.90 6.76
C ASP A 209 -3.84 40.39 7.03
N LEU A 210 -3.47 39.98 8.24
CA LEU A 210 -3.41 38.57 8.64
C LEU A 210 -4.70 37.78 8.33
N PRO A 211 -5.92 38.26 8.68
CA PRO A 211 -7.16 37.58 8.31
C PRO A 211 -7.30 37.28 6.81
N GLN A 212 -6.97 38.24 5.94
CA GLN A 212 -7.06 38.03 4.50
C GLN A 212 -5.95 37.09 3.99
N VAL A 213 -4.72 37.21 4.53
CA VAL A 213 -3.63 36.30 4.20
C VAL A 213 -4.03 34.86 4.53
N GLU A 214 -4.57 34.59 5.72
CA GLU A 214 -5.03 33.25 6.10
C GLU A 214 -6.22 32.77 5.25
N ARG A 215 -7.14 33.68 4.90
CA ARG A 215 -8.28 33.37 4.03
C ARG A 215 -7.83 32.88 2.67
N PHE A 216 -6.97 33.62 1.98
CA PHE A 216 -6.47 33.23 0.66
C PHE A 216 -5.50 32.04 0.75
N PHE A 217 -4.70 31.94 1.81
CA PHE A 217 -3.80 30.80 2.04
C PHE A 217 -4.54 29.45 2.04
N LYS A 218 -5.76 29.38 2.58
CA LYS A 218 -6.61 28.17 2.60
C LYS A 218 -7.10 27.75 1.21
N ILE A 219 -7.11 28.67 0.24
CA ILE A 219 -7.64 28.45 -1.11
C ILE A 219 -6.61 27.76 -2.02
N PHE A 220 -5.32 28.07 -1.86
CA PHE A 220 -4.25 27.49 -2.68
C PHE A 220 -4.26 25.95 -2.80
N PRO A 221 -4.41 25.16 -1.72
CA PRO A 221 -4.43 23.70 -1.83
C PRO A 221 -5.62 23.19 -2.65
N LEU A 222 -6.78 23.85 -2.55
CA LEU A 222 -7.97 23.53 -3.35
C LEU A 222 -7.75 23.70 -4.86
N LEU A 223 -6.83 24.59 -5.24
CA LEU A 223 -6.44 24.84 -6.63
C LEU A 223 -5.23 24.01 -7.09
N GLY A 224 -4.74 23.10 -6.25
CA GLY A 224 -3.54 22.31 -6.51
C GLY A 224 -2.23 23.09 -6.38
N LEU A 225 -2.26 24.32 -5.84
CA LEU A 225 -1.10 25.22 -5.74
C LEU A 225 -0.39 25.13 -4.38
N HIS A 226 -0.24 23.92 -3.84
CA HIS A 226 0.28 23.67 -2.50
C HIS A 226 1.64 24.33 -2.23
N GLU A 227 2.66 24.01 -3.04
CA GLU A 227 4.02 24.54 -2.86
C GLU A 227 4.08 26.06 -2.99
N GLN A 228 3.28 26.62 -3.90
CA GLN A 228 3.26 28.05 -4.16
C GLN A 228 2.60 28.83 -3.00
N GLY A 229 1.51 28.29 -2.45
CA GLY A 229 0.84 28.86 -1.28
C GLY A 229 1.70 28.79 -0.03
N LEU A 230 2.33 27.62 0.21
CA LEU A 230 3.29 27.44 1.31
C LEU A 230 4.48 28.39 1.19
N GLY A 231 5.06 28.54 -0.01
CA GLY A 231 6.20 29.42 -0.21
C GLY A 231 5.88 30.88 0.12
N ARG A 232 4.76 31.41 -0.39
CA ARG A 232 4.31 32.79 -0.12
C ARG A 232 3.98 33.02 1.34
N TYR A 233 3.23 32.12 1.95
CA TYR A 233 2.85 32.23 3.35
C TYR A 233 4.07 32.13 4.26
N SER A 234 5.00 31.22 3.96
CA SER A 234 6.29 31.11 4.66
C SER A 234 7.10 32.40 4.55
N GLN A 235 7.15 33.02 3.37
CA GLN A 235 7.86 34.29 3.15
C GLN A 235 7.23 35.45 3.94
N TYR A 236 5.90 35.52 4.00
CA TYR A 236 5.18 36.49 4.83
C TYR A 236 5.57 36.33 6.32
N LEU A 237 5.52 35.11 6.85
CA LEU A 237 5.91 34.82 8.23
C LEU A 237 7.39 35.12 8.50
N CYS A 238 8.28 34.83 7.54
CA CYS A 238 9.70 35.19 7.63
C CYS A 238 9.91 36.70 7.69
N THR A 239 9.14 37.48 6.91
CA THR A 239 9.22 38.95 6.93
C THR A 239 8.80 39.52 8.29
N GLN A 240 7.71 38.99 8.86
CA GLN A 240 7.24 39.35 10.20
C GLN A 240 8.25 38.97 11.30
N LEU A 241 8.87 37.80 11.18
CA LEU A 241 9.94 37.37 12.07
C LEU A 241 11.17 38.29 11.96
N ALA A 242 11.59 38.62 10.74
CA ALA A 242 12.74 39.48 10.47
C ALA A 242 12.56 40.87 11.09
N SER A 243 11.39 41.49 10.91
CA SER A 243 11.08 42.80 11.49
C SER A 243 11.18 42.79 13.02
N LYS A 244 10.61 41.77 13.68
CA LYS A 244 10.66 41.64 15.15
C LYS A 244 12.08 41.32 15.65
N ALA A 245 12.83 40.50 14.92
CA ALA A 245 14.21 40.17 15.25
C ALA A 245 15.11 41.42 15.17
N GLU A 246 14.90 42.26 14.16
CA GLU A 246 15.64 43.52 13.99
C GLU A 246 15.31 44.53 15.10
N GLU A 247 14.04 44.68 15.47
CA GLU A 247 13.63 45.50 16.62
C GLU A 247 14.31 45.03 17.92
N ASN A 248 14.27 43.72 18.21
CA ASN A 248 14.91 43.15 19.40
C ASN A 248 16.44 43.37 19.40
N LEU A 249 17.09 43.26 18.23
CA LEU A 249 18.52 43.53 18.12
C LEU A 249 18.84 45.01 18.35
N LEU A 250 18.02 45.94 17.84
CA LEU A 250 18.21 47.37 18.10
C LEU A 250 18.07 47.70 19.59
N LEU A 251 17.09 47.09 20.27
CA LEU A 251 16.92 47.23 21.73
C LEU A 251 18.13 46.69 22.49
N ALA A 252 18.65 45.54 22.08
CA ALA A 252 19.86 44.95 22.64
C ALA A 252 21.09 45.87 22.52
N LEU A 253 21.28 46.52 21.37
CA LEU A 253 22.38 47.46 21.15
C LEU A 253 22.25 48.75 21.97
N GLY A 254 21.05 49.09 22.44
CA GLY A 254 20.78 50.26 23.27
C GLY A 254 20.98 50.04 24.78
N VAL A 255 21.26 48.82 25.23
CA VAL A 255 21.45 48.51 26.66
C VAL A 255 22.76 49.11 27.16
N GLU A 256 22.69 49.92 28.22
CA GLU A 256 23.88 50.50 28.84
C GLU A 256 24.78 49.42 29.46
N LEU A 257 26.10 49.55 29.29
CA LEU A 257 27.12 48.60 29.78
C LEU A 257 27.14 48.45 31.31
N THR A 258 26.51 49.36 32.05
CA THR A 258 26.39 49.33 33.51
C THR A 258 25.24 48.46 34.02
N ASP A 259 24.34 48.01 33.15
CA ASP A 259 23.26 47.10 33.53
C ASP A 259 23.82 45.70 33.82
N ARG A 260 23.34 45.06 34.90
CA ARG A 260 23.67 43.65 35.21
C ARG A 260 23.24 42.70 34.10
N ARG A 261 22.23 43.08 33.29
CA ARG A 261 21.78 42.29 32.14
C ARG A 261 22.66 42.48 30.90
N ALA A 262 23.51 43.50 30.88
CA ALA A 262 24.37 43.83 29.73
C ALA A 262 25.27 42.65 29.31
N SER A 263 25.64 41.77 30.25
CA SER A 263 26.51 40.61 30.01
C SER A 263 25.85 39.44 29.29
N LEU A 264 24.51 39.39 29.18
CA LEU A 264 23.77 38.27 28.55
C LEU A 264 22.84 38.74 27.43
N VAL A 265 22.94 39.99 27.01
CA VAL A 265 22.02 40.63 26.05
C VAL A 265 21.92 39.87 24.73
N PHE A 266 23.02 39.35 24.19
CA PHE A 266 23.00 38.64 22.92
C PHE A 266 22.39 37.24 23.05
N ALA A 267 22.64 36.55 24.16
CA ALA A 267 21.96 35.30 24.49
C ALA A 267 20.44 35.50 24.66
N ASP A 268 20.02 36.57 25.33
CA ASP A 268 18.59 36.92 25.48
C ASP A 268 17.96 37.27 24.13
N THR A 269 18.68 37.98 23.26
CA THR A 269 18.22 38.33 21.91
C THR A 269 18.01 37.09 21.04
N LEU A 270 18.95 36.13 21.07
CA LEU A 270 18.77 34.84 20.39
C LEU A 270 17.58 34.05 20.97
N THR A 271 17.38 34.11 22.29
CA THR A 271 16.25 33.46 22.94
C THR A 271 14.93 34.02 22.43
N LEU A 272 14.80 35.35 22.32
CA LEU A 272 13.61 36.01 21.77
C LEU A 272 13.34 35.60 20.32
N LEU A 273 14.39 35.46 19.50
CA LEU A 273 14.28 34.97 18.12
C LEU A 273 13.74 33.53 18.08
N PHE A 274 14.36 32.61 18.84
CA PHE A 274 13.95 31.20 18.85
C PHE A 274 12.54 31.01 19.41
N GLU A 275 12.16 31.73 20.46
CA GLU A 275 10.79 31.74 20.99
C GLU A 275 9.80 32.36 20.00
N GLY A 276 10.24 33.34 19.20
CA GLY A 276 9.44 33.90 18.11
C GLY A 276 9.09 32.84 17.07
N ILE A 277 10.08 32.05 16.64
CA ILE A 277 9.87 30.95 15.69
C ILE A 277 8.98 29.87 16.29
N ALA A 278 9.21 29.48 17.54
CA ALA A 278 8.37 28.49 18.23
C ALA A 278 6.90 28.94 18.27
N ARG A 279 6.63 30.21 18.59
CA ARG A 279 5.29 30.81 18.57
C ARG A 279 4.65 30.79 17.18
N ILE A 280 5.42 31.11 16.12
CA ILE A 280 4.93 31.02 14.73
C ILE A 280 4.52 29.59 14.40
N VAL A 281 5.40 28.61 14.70
CA VAL A 281 5.11 27.19 14.45
C VAL A 281 3.84 26.76 15.20
N GLU A 282 3.71 27.09 16.48
CA GLU A 282 2.56 26.69 17.29
C GLU A 282 1.24 27.33 16.85
N THR A 283 1.28 28.59 16.41
CA THR A 283 0.09 29.33 15.97
C THR A 283 -0.40 28.86 14.60
N HIS A 284 0.53 28.57 13.68
CA HIS A 284 0.21 28.32 12.28
C HIS A 284 0.23 26.83 11.87
N GLN A 285 0.71 25.92 12.73
CA GLN A 285 0.62 24.48 12.50
C GLN A 285 -0.84 23.98 12.28
N PRO A 286 -1.85 24.40 13.07
CA PRO A 286 -3.21 23.89 12.91
C PRO A 286 -3.85 24.21 11.55
N ILE A 287 -3.67 25.43 11.05
CA ILE A 287 -4.19 25.84 9.73
C ILE A 287 -3.46 25.11 8.60
N LEU A 288 -2.15 24.88 8.75
CA LEU A 288 -1.37 24.14 7.77
C LEU A 288 -1.80 22.67 7.69
N GLU A 289 -1.91 21.97 8.82
CA GLU A 289 -2.37 20.58 8.86
C GLU A 289 -3.81 20.41 8.36
N THR A 290 -4.71 21.35 8.71
CA THR A 290 -6.13 21.27 8.33
C THR A 290 -6.35 21.40 6.82
N TYR A 291 -5.59 22.28 6.14
CA TYR A 291 -5.85 22.62 4.73
C TYR A 291 -4.81 22.05 3.75
N TYR A 292 -3.56 21.87 4.16
CA TYR A 292 -2.48 21.35 3.31
C TYR A 292 -2.14 19.88 3.59
N GLY A 293 -2.63 19.36 4.72
CA GLY A 293 -2.38 18.00 5.17
C GLY A 293 -1.07 17.84 5.97
N PRO A 294 -0.87 16.64 6.55
CA PRO A 294 0.31 16.33 7.35
C PRO A 294 1.59 16.25 6.49
N GLY A 295 2.74 16.39 7.14
CA GLY A 295 4.07 16.33 6.51
C GLY A 295 4.51 17.64 5.84
N ARG A 296 3.65 18.66 5.83
CA ARG A 296 3.92 19.97 5.20
C ARG A 296 4.61 20.96 6.14
N LEU A 297 4.70 20.65 7.45
CA LEU A 297 5.33 21.53 8.42
C LEU A 297 6.84 21.70 8.16
N TYR A 298 7.48 20.65 7.64
CA TYR A 298 8.89 20.69 7.25
C TYR A 298 9.20 21.82 6.25
N THR A 299 8.33 22.03 5.26
CA THR A 299 8.51 23.08 4.25
C THR A 299 8.48 24.47 4.89
N LEU A 300 7.56 24.71 5.82
CA LEU A 300 7.51 25.97 6.57
C LEU A 300 8.77 26.17 7.41
N ILE A 301 9.18 25.14 8.17
CA ILE A 301 10.36 25.20 9.03
C ILE A 301 11.64 25.41 8.22
N LYS A 302 11.74 24.85 7.00
CA LYS A 302 12.87 25.09 6.10
C LYS A 302 13.03 26.57 5.75
N HIS A 303 11.93 27.27 5.49
CA HIS A 303 11.97 28.72 5.21
C HIS A 303 12.30 29.52 6.48
N LEU A 304 11.64 29.19 7.60
CA LEU A 304 11.89 29.85 8.89
C LEU A 304 13.34 29.66 9.36
N GLN A 305 13.95 28.50 9.11
CA GLN A 305 15.35 28.25 9.46
C GLN A 305 16.31 29.11 8.65
N VAL A 306 16.06 29.30 7.34
CA VAL A 306 16.89 30.19 6.52
C VAL A 306 16.81 31.64 7.02
N GLU A 307 15.63 32.08 7.46
CA GLU A 307 15.49 33.41 8.06
C GLU A 307 16.13 33.49 9.45
N CYS A 308 15.97 32.46 10.28
CA CYS A 308 16.65 32.32 11.56
C CYS A 308 18.17 32.45 11.39
N ASP A 309 18.74 31.73 10.43
CA ASP A 309 20.16 31.76 10.09
C ASP A 309 20.65 33.19 9.80
N ARG A 310 19.91 33.97 9.00
CA ARG A 310 20.24 35.38 8.70
C ARG A 310 20.21 36.27 9.94
N GLN A 311 19.21 36.10 10.80
CA GLN A 311 19.07 36.94 11.99
C GLN A 311 20.12 36.55 13.05
N VAL A 312 20.40 35.26 13.22
CA VAL A 312 21.49 34.76 14.08
C VAL A 312 22.83 35.32 13.64
N GLU A 313 23.14 35.32 12.34
CA GLU A 313 24.39 35.87 11.81
C GLU A 313 24.57 37.34 12.24
N LYS A 314 23.53 38.18 12.07
CA LYS A 314 23.58 39.58 12.53
C LYS A 314 23.83 39.70 14.04
N VAL A 315 23.16 38.89 14.85
CA VAL A 315 23.30 38.92 16.31
C VAL A 315 24.71 38.48 16.72
N VAL A 316 25.22 37.40 16.13
CA VAL A 316 26.56 36.86 16.39
C VAL A 316 27.65 37.84 15.95
N ASP A 317 27.50 38.48 14.79
CA ASP A 317 28.43 39.52 14.32
C ASP A 317 28.50 40.70 15.29
N LYS A 318 27.35 41.15 15.81
CA LYS A 318 27.30 42.23 16.80
C LYS A 318 27.88 41.81 18.15
N PHE A 319 27.65 40.57 18.57
CA PHE A 319 28.30 39.99 19.75
C PHE A 319 29.83 40.01 19.59
N ILE A 320 30.34 39.49 18.47
CA ILE A 320 31.78 39.44 18.17
C ILE A 320 32.40 40.84 18.22
N GLN A 321 31.73 41.84 17.62
CA GLN A 321 32.17 43.23 17.57
C GLN A 321 32.16 43.89 18.96
N GLN A 322 31.05 43.80 19.70
CA GLN A 322 30.91 44.50 20.99
C GLN A 322 31.70 43.85 22.13
N ARG A 323 31.98 42.54 22.05
CA ARG A 323 32.76 41.83 23.07
C ARG A 323 34.24 41.70 22.72
N ASP A 324 34.67 42.24 21.58
CA ASP A 324 36.02 42.07 21.03
C ASP A 324 36.47 40.60 21.01
N TYR A 325 35.54 39.69 20.71
CA TYR A 325 35.70 38.24 20.97
C TYR A 325 36.92 37.65 20.26
N HIS A 326 37.09 37.97 18.98
CA HIS A 326 38.24 37.52 18.18
C HIS A 326 39.56 38.11 18.68
N ARG A 327 39.58 39.38 19.09
CA ARG A 327 40.79 40.02 19.63
C ARG A 327 41.19 39.37 20.95
N LYS A 328 40.24 39.12 21.85
CA LYS A 328 40.48 38.43 23.13
C LYS A 328 41.02 37.03 22.90
N PHE A 329 40.47 36.29 21.94
CA PHE A 329 41.00 34.98 21.54
C PHE A 329 42.46 35.06 21.05
N GLN A 330 42.80 36.02 20.19
CA GLN A 330 44.18 36.19 19.69
C GLN A 330 45.18 36.48 20.82
N ILE A 331 44.81 37.32 21.78
CA ILE A 331 45.63 37.61 22.97
C ILE A 331 45.84 36.33 23.78
N VAL A 332 44.77 35.56 24.03
CA VAL A 332 44.85 34.29 24.77
C VAL A 332 45.74 33.28 24.03
N GLN A 333 45.55 33.10 22.73
CA GLN A 333 46.34 32.18 21.92
C GLN A 333 47.84 32.51 21.96
N ASN A 334 48.19 33.79 21.82
CA ASN A 334 49.58 34.24 21.89
C ASN A 334 50.21 34.01 23.27
N ASN A 335 49.47 34.26 24.35
CA ASN A 335 49.92 34.01 25.72
C ASN A 335 50.12 32.51 25.99
N MET A 336 49.24 31.65 25.49
CA MET A 336 49.39 30.19 25.64
C MET A 336 50.60 29.63 24.87
N MET A 337 50.96 30.22 23.72
CA MET A 337 52.14 29.85 22.94
C MET A 337 53.46 30.38 23.52
N ARG A 338 53.44 31.06 24.67
CA ARG A 338 54.63 31.69 25.31
C ARG A 338 55.42 32.59 24.34
N SER A 339 54.72 33.26 23.43
CA SER A 339 55.31 34.31 22.63
C SER A 339 55.68 35.49 23.54
N LEU A 340 56.73 36.25 23.21
CA LEU A 340 57.16 37.44 23.97
C LEU A 340 56.11 38.56 23.82
N THR A 341 54.99 38.45 24.53
CA THR A 341 53.88 39.41 24.47
C THR A 341 53.75 40.20 25.75
N THR A 342 53.60 41.52 25.61
CA THR A 342 53.39 42.49 26.70
C THR A 342 51.92 42.67 27.08
N GLU A 343 50.98 42.13 26.30
CA GLU A 343 49.54 42.21 26.57
C GLU A 343 49.05 40.95 27.30
N THR A 344 48.67 41.10 28.57
CA THR A 344 48.06 40.05 29.40
C THR A 344 46.59 40.35 29.61
N LEU A 345 45.72 39.37 29.34
CA LEU A 345 44.29 39.49 29.57
C LEU A 345 43.93 39.04 30.99
N GLU A 346 43.19 39.86 31.74
CA GLU A 346 42.70 39.46 33.06
C GLU A 346 41.63 38.36 32.93
N PRO A 347 41.75 37.23 33.67
CA PRO A 347 40.77 36.14 33.59
C PRO A 347 39.32 36.58 33.87
N ARG A 348 39.13 37.57 34.75
CA ARG A 348 37.78 38.08 35.11
C ARG A 348 37.04 38.72 33.93
N GLU A 349 37.75 39.18 32.91
CA GLU A 349 37.13 39.79 31.72
C GLU A 349 36.59 38.74 30.73
N LEU A 350 37.02 37.48 30.87
CA LEU A 350 36.55 36.36 30.04
C LEU A 350 35.27 35.74 30.60
N ASP A 351 35.12 35.67 31.93
CA ASP A 351 33.97 35.05 32.61
C ASP A 351 32.59 35.44 32.03
N PRO A 352 32.21 36.74 31.92
CA PRO A 352 30.90 37.10 31.37
C PRO A 352 30.74 36.73 29.88
N ILE A 353 31.83 36.73 29.10
CA ILE A 353 31.80 36.39 27.67
C ILE A 353 31.64 34.88 27.49
N LEU A 354 32.39 34.10 28.26
CA LEU A 354 32.31 32.63 28.27
C LEU A 354 30.91 32.17 28.74
N ALA A 355 30.35 32.83 29.75
CA ALA A 355 28.96 32.62 30.18
C ALA A 355 27.93 32.97 29.10
N GLU A 356 28.11 34.08 28.36
CA GLU A 356 27.21 34.46 27.28
C GLU A 356 27.27 33.45 26.12
N VAL A 357 28.46 33.01 25.71
CA VAL A 357 28.65 32.02 24.62
C VAL A 357 28.06 30.65 24.98
N THR A 358 28.27 30.19 26.21
CA THR A 358 27.67 28.92 26.67
C THR A 358 26.15 29.00 26.66
N LEU A 359 25.59 30.13 27.09
CA LEU A 359 24.14 30.34 27.05
C LEU A 359 23.61 30.42 25.62
N MET A 360 24.25 31.14 24.71
CA MET A 360 23.88 31.20 23.28
C MET A 360 23.83 29.79 22.67
N ASN A 361 24.84 28.96 22.93
CA ASN A 361 24.89 27.58 22.45
C ASN A 361 23.79 26.70 23.06
N ALA A 362 23.57 26.81 24.39
CA ALA A 362 22.51 26.05 25.05
C ALA A 362 21.13 26.40 24.48
N ARG A 363 20.87 27.68 24.16
CA ARG A 363 19.62 28.13 23.55
C ARG A 363 19.45 27.63 22.12
N ALA A 364 20.52 27.67 21.32
CA ALA A 364 20.51 27.13 19.97
C ALA A 364 20.20 25.63 19.95
N GLU A 365 20.81 24.84 20.84
CA GLU A 365 20.55 23.40 20.92
C GLU A 365 19.10 23.08 21.34
N LEU A 366 18.55 23.83 22.31
CA LEU A 366 17.14 23.69 22.69
C LEU A 366 16.20 23.97 21.51
N TYR A 367 16.49 25.01 20.73
CA TYR A 367 15.73 25.36 19.54
C TYR A 367 15.81 24.28 18.46
N LEU A 368 17.01 23.79 18.11
CA LEU A 368 17.18 22.73 17.12
C LEU A 368 16.48 21.43 17.55
N ARG A 369 16.52 21.10 18.85
CA ARG A 369 15.80 19.97 19.41
C ARG A 369 14.29 20.15 19.34
N PHE A 370 13.79 21.36 19.60
CA PHE A 370 12.37 21.69 19.42
C PHE A 370 11.93 21.47 17.97
N LEU A 371 12.66 22.00 17.00
CA LEU A 371 12.36 21.81 15.57
C LEU A 371 12.37 20.34 15.18
N ARG A 372 13.42 19.60 15.58
CA ARG A 372 13.53 18.15 15.33
C ARG A 372 12.28 17.44 15.81
N ARG A 373 11.88 17.67 17.07
CA ARG A 373 10.70 17.02 17.66
C ARG A 373 9.42 17.36 16.92
N ARG A 374 9.22 18.62 16.53
CA ARG A 374 8.00 19.08 15.83
C ARG A 374 7.89 18.48 14.43
N VAL A 375 8.98 18.50 13.65
CA VAL A 375 8.97 17.94 12.29
C VAL A 375 8.84 16.42 12.32
N THR A 376 9.57 15.73 13.20
CA THR A 376 9.46 14.26 13.30
C THR A 376 8.04 13.83 13.62
N ALA A 377 7.35 14.52 14.54
CA ALA A 377 5.95 14.22 14.86
C ALA A 377 5.00 14.44 13.66
N ASP A 378 5.23 15.48 12.85
CA ASP A 378 4.43 15.73 11.64
C ASP A 378 4.70 14.66 10.56
N PHE A 379 5.96 14.25 10.37
CA PHE A 379 6.32 13.15 9.47
C PHE A 379 5.76 11.80 9.92
N GLU A 380 5.71 11.50 11.21
CA GLU A 380 5.09 10.26 11.71
C GLU A 380 3.62 10.14 11.29
N VAL A 381 2.90 11.26 11.22
CA VAL A 381 1.50 11.30 10.76
C VAL A 381 1.44 11.27 9.23
N GLY A 382 2.27 12.06 8.54
CA GLY A 382 2.29 12.15 7.08
C GLY A 382 2.73 10.87 6.38
N ASP A 383 3.68 10.15 6.99
CA ASP A 383 4.30 8.97 6.41
C ASP A 383 3.68 7.65 6.91
N ALA A 384 2.54 7.70 7.61
CA ALA A 384 1.90 6.52 8.23
C ALA A 384 1.64 5.35 7.26
N THR A 385 1.51 5.64 5.95
CA THR A 385 1.33 4.64 4.87
C THR A 385 2.44 4.66 3.83
N ALA A 386 3.49 5.45 4.05
CA ALA A 386 4.59 5.63 3.11
C ALA A 386 5.57 4.44 3.14
N PRO A 387 6.29 4.19 2.03
CA PRO A 387 7.35 3.18 2.02
C PRO A 387 8.52 3.60 2.90
N GLU A 388 9.21 2.62 3.50
CA GLU A 388 10.33 2.84 4.43
C GLU A 388 11.47 3.69 3.84
N SER A 389 11.69 3.61 2.52
CA SER A 389 12.68 4.44 1.83
C SER A 389 12.37 5.93 1.89
N LEU A 390 11.08 6.31 1.79
CA LEU A 390 10.65 7.71 1.82
C LEU A 390 10.74 8.28 3.24
N ILE A 391 10.41 7.47 4.25
CA ILE A 391 10.58 7.81 5.67
C ILE A 391 12.05 8.12 5.97
N GLN A 392 12.97 7.28 5.49
CA GLN A 392 14.41 7.50 5.64
C GLN A 392 14.87 8.77 4.91
N GLU A 393 14.34 9.08 3.73
CA GLU A 393 14.66 10.31 2.99
C GLU A 393 14.20 11.57 3.73
N HIS A 394 12.99 11.56 4.30
CA HIS A 394 12.46 12.65 5.12
C HIS A 394 13.30 12.88 6.38
N GLN A 395 13.64 11.80 7.10
CA GLN A 395 14.51 11.86 8.29
C GLN A 395 15.90 12.40 7.93
N HIS A 396 16.51 11.89 6.85
CA HIS A 396 17.81 12.35 6.39
C HIS A 396 17.79 13.84 5.99
N SER A 397 16.71 14.28 5.33
CA SER A 397 16.53 15.69 4.92
C SER A 397 16.39 16.62 6.11
N LEU A 398 15.71 16.18 7.18
CA LEU A 398 15.61 16.90 8.44
C LEU A 398 16.98 16.99 9.15
N GLU A 399 17.67 15.87 9.32
CA GLU A 399 18.99 15.86 9.96
C GLU A 399 20.00 16.70 9.20
N LYS A 400 20.01 16.60 7.86
CA LYS A 400 20.87 17.41 7.01
C LYS A 400 20.59 18.89 7.19
N MET A 401 19.32 19.31 7.20
CA MET A 401 18.95 20.71 7.40
C MET A 401 19.39 21.24 8.76
N LEU A 402 19.14 20.49 9.85
CA LEU A 402 19.50 20.93 11.20
C LEU A 402 21.01 20.97 11.42
N ASN A 403 21.76 19.98 10.91
CA ASN A 403 23.20 19.88 11.13
C ASN A 403 24.02 20.85 10.25
N HIS A 404 23.52 21.22 9.07
CA HIS A 404 24.24 22.07 8.12
C HIS A 404 23.67 23.50 8.02
N CYS A 405 22.73 23.88 8.88
CA CYS A 405 22.26 25.27 8.94
C CYS A 405 23.35 26.22 9.44
N LEU A 406 23.22 27.51 9.10
CA LEU A 406 24.20 28.52 9.48
C LEU A 406 24.24 28.72 10.99
N LEU A 407 23.11 28.59 11.69
CA LEU A 407 23.04 28.59 13.15
C LEU A 407 24.01 27.56 13.75
N SER A 408 23.94 26.29 13.30
CA SER A 408 24.81 25.22 13.79
C SER A 408 26.28 25.53 13.53
N ARG A 409 26.61 26.06 12.35
CA ARG A 409 27.98 26.45 12.01
C ARG A 409 28.49 27.59 12.89
N ASN A 410 27.72 28.67 13.04
CA ASN A 410 28.10 29.83 13.85
C ASN A 410 28.31 29.44 15.32
N MET A 411 27.44 28.58 15.85
CA MET A 411 27.56 28.07 17.22
C MET A 411 28.81 27.20 17.41
N GLN A 412 29.12 26.32 16.44
CA GLN A 412 30.36 25.53 16.44
C GLN A 412 31.62 26.40 16.36
N GLU A 413 31.62 27.45 15.53
CA GLU A 413 32.74 28.39 15.45
C GLU A 413 32.97 29.13 16.77
N LEU A 414 31.90 29.62 17.41
CA LEU A 414 31.97 30.24 18.74
C LEU A 414 32.51 29.26 19.79
N ILE A 415 32.05 27.99 19.78
CA ILE A 415 32.59 26.95 20.67
C ILE A 415 34.09 26.72 20.41
N GLY A 416 34.52 26.74 19.15
CA GLY A 416 35.93 26.57 18.79
C GLY A 416 36.84 27.57 19.49
N TYR A 417 36.46 28.85 19.50
CA TYR A 417 37.19 29.89 20.22
C TYR A 417 37.04 29.77 21.74
N TYR A 418 35.85 29.41 22.20
CA TYR A 418 35.52 29.23 23.62
C TYR A 418 36.45 28.23 24.29
N ILE A 419 36.71 27.06 23.69
CA ILE A 419 37.53 25.99 24.30
C ILE A 419 38.92 26.51 24.72
N THR A 420 39.59 27.24 23.83
CA THR A 420 40.93 27.79 24.13
C THR A 420 40.88 28.87 25.20
N MET A 421 39.86 29.74 25.16
CA MET A 421 39.70 30.80 26.16
C MET A 421 39.33 30.26 27.55
N GLU A 422 38.50 29.23 27.61
CA GLU A 422 38.15 28.52 28.85
C GLU A 422 39.36 27.82 29.45
N GLU A 423 40.19 27.15 28.63
CA GLU A 423 41.43 26.51 29.11
C GLU A 423 42.38 27.54 29.74
N TYR A 424 42.58 28.69 29.08
CA TYR A 424 43.37 29.79 29.63
C TYR A 424 42.77 30.35 30.92
N PHE A 425 41.46 30.59 30.93
CA PHE A 425 40.73 31.10 32.10
C PHE A 425 40.92 30.17 33.31
N LEU A 426 40.72 28.86 33.14
CA LEU A 426 40.90 27.87 34.20
C LEU A 426 42.34 27.82 34.69
N ARG A 427 43.32 27.80 33.78
CA ARG A 427 44.75 27.74 34.12
C ARG A 427 45.19 28.95 34.93
N GLU A 428 44.83 30.16 34.51
CA GLU A 428 45.21 31.40 35.20
C GLU A 428 44.47 31.54 36.54
N THR A 429 43.22 31.10 36.61
CA THR A 429 42.47 31.10 37.88
C THR A 429 43.11 30.16 38.89
N VAL A 430 43.51 28.95 38.48
CA VAL A 430 44.25 28.01 39.34
C VAL A 430 45.61 28.56 39.74
N ASN A 431 46.36 29.17 38.82
CA ASN A 431 47.66 29.78 39.12
C ASN A 431 47.53 30.91 40.16
N LYS A 432 46.51 31.77 40.03
CA LYS A 432 46.24 32.84 40.99
C LYS A 432 45.84 32.31 42.36
N VAL A 433 44.99 31.28 42.42
CA VAL A 433 44.60 30.64 43.69
C VAL A 433 45.81 29.96 44.33
N GLY A 434 46.63 29.25 43.55
CA GLY A 434 47.86 28.61 44.01
C GLY A 434 48.88 29.61 44.59
N ALA A 435 49.04 30.77 43.94
CA ALA A 435 49.88 31.86 44.45
C ALA A 435 49.34 32.44 45.77
N LEU A 436 48.02 32.64 45.87
CA LEU A 436 47.36 33.14 47.09
C LEU A 436 47.40 32.13 48.26
N THR A 437 47.59 30.84 48.00
CA THR A 437 47.74 29.81 49.06
C THR A 437 49.19 29.57 49.50
N LEU A 438 50.16 30.12 48.76
CA LEU A 438 51.60 30.01 49.05
C LEU A 438 52.18 31.28 49.71
N GLU A 439 51.41 32.37 49.74
CA GLU A 439 51.60 33.54 50.61
C GLU A 439 50.87 33.35 51.95
#